data_AF-A0A8S3XQS4-F1
#
_entry.id   AF-A0A8S3XQS4-F1
#
_cell.length_a   1.000
_cell.length_b   1.000
_cell.length_c   1.000
_cell.angle_alpha   90.00
_cell.angle_beta   90.00
_cell.angle_gamma   90.00
#
_symmetry.space_group_name_H-M   'P 1'
#
loop_
_entity.id
_entity.type
_entity.pdbx_description
1 polymer ?
#
loop_
_entity_poly.entity_id
_entity_poly.type
_entity_poly.pdbx_seq_one_letter_code
_entity_poly.pdbx_strand_id
1 'polypeptide(L)'
;MPLKRYPPKDLQTSNCESDSSTKGSTENVAIASRNKRKREHGDCNDELKAFKSKLLALFNSKFTTLQSVINDIRVQNTEIRKSQDLISEKYDEIILKIEKLESERNKNLIYIQSLEAKLENMERHLRAACLEIKNIPIKQGESKEDLANYVINLALLLKLSVQPSEIRDSIKINKTP
;
A
#
# COMPACT_ATOMS: atom_id res chain seq x y z
N MET A 1 21.92 5.42 -12.01
CA MET A 1 22.74 6.57 -12.45
C MET A 1 21.90 7.84 -12.35
N PRO A 2 22.33 8.90 -11.65
CA PRO A 2 21.56 10.13 -11.53
C PRO A 2 21.98 11.16 -12.59
N LEU A 3 21.04 11.68 -13.38
CA LEU A 3 21.26 12.76 -14.34
C LEU A 3 21.05 14.12 -13.65
N LYS A 4 22.15 14.81 -13.33
CA LYS A 4 22.16 16.22 -12.90
C LYS A 4 21.88 17.12 -14.10
N ARG A 5 20.85 17.97 -14.03
CA ARG A 5 20.61 19.06 -14.99
C ARG A 5 21.04 20.38 -14.36
N TYR A 6 22.06 21.02 -14.94
CA TYR A 6 22.49 22.38 -14.60
C TYR A 6 21.71 23.41 -15.46
N PRO A 7 21.49 24.64 -14.97
CA PRO A 7 20.85 25.71 -15.75
C PRO A 7 21.81 26.32 -16.79
N PRO A 8 21.32 26.87 -17.92
CA PRO A 8 22.17 27.50 -18.94
C PRO A 8 22.63 28.90 -18.50
N LYS A 9 23.89 29.21 -18.84
CA LYS A 9 24.59 30.47 -18.56
C LYS A 9 24.12 31.62 -19.46
N ASP A 10 24.12 32.82 -18.89
CA ASP A 10 23.86 34.10 -19.52
C ASP A 10 24.71 34.34 -20.78
N LEU A 11 24.05 34.73 -21.88
CA LEU A 11 24.68 35.47 -22.97
C LEU A 11 24.18 36.92 -22.89
N GLN A 12 25.03 37.79 -22.35
CA GLN A 12 25.01 39.21 -22.68
C GLN A 12 25.66 39.38 -24.06
N THR A 13 25.01 40.09 -24.99
CA THR A 13 25.66 41.16 -25.77
C THR A 13 24.69 41.93 -26.66
N SER A 14 24.89 43.25 -26.64
CA SER A 14 24.69 44.24 -27.70
C SER A 14 23.37 45.00 -27.75
N ASN A 15 23.39 46.14 -27.06
CA ASN A 15 22.62 47.34 -27.39
C ASN A 15 22.94 47.80 -28.82
N CYS A 16 21.91 48.22 -29.56
CA CYS A 16 22.07 49.07 -30.72
C CYS A 16 21.06 50.22 -30.59
N GLU A 17 21.48 51.27 -29.88
CA GLU A 17 20.90 52.60 -29.96
C GLU A 17 21.46 53.27 -31.21
N SER A 18 20.58 53.71 -32.10
CA SER A 18 20.94 54.61 -33.21
C SER A 18 20.11 55.87 -33.07
N ASP A 19 20.69 56.83 -32.38
CA ASP A 19 20.31 58.22 -32.36
C ASP A 19 20.87 58.88 -33.63
N SER A 20 20.04 59.59 -34.39
CA SER A 20 20.53 60.53 -35.40
C SER A 20 19.78 61.85 -35.27
N SER A 21 20.39 62.74 -34.49
CA SER A 21 20.06 64.16 -34.42
C SER A 21 21.03 64.91 -35.34
N THR A 22 20.56 65.27 -36.54
CA THR A 22 21.30 66.14 -37.45
C THR A 22 20.57 67.47 -37.58
N LYS A 23 21.08 68.49 -36.88
CA LYS A 23 20.75 69.91 -37.11
C LYS A 23 21.57 70.41 -38.29
N GLY A 24 20.91 70.88 -39.34
CA GLY A 24 21.50 71.56 -40.49
C GLY A 24 20.61 72.71 -40.92
N SER A 25 21.14 73.93 -40.83
CA SER A 25 20.49 75.21 -41.12
C SER A 25 20.40 75.47 -42.62
N THR A 26 19.31 76.14 -43.00
CA THR A 26 19.14 77.05 -44.15
C THR A 26 19.38 76.51 -45.56
N GLU A 27 18.28 76.33 -46.30
CA GLU A 27 18.11 76.92 -47.63
C GLU A 27 16.60 77.00 -47.96
N ASN A 28 16.10 78.22 -48.17
CA ASN A 28 14.73 78.50 -48.57
C ASN A 28 14.54 78.11 -50.05
N VAL A 29 14.18 76.85 -50.29
CA VAL A 29 13.71 76.42 -51.61
C VAL A 29 12.20 76.59 -51.65
N ALA A 30 11.73 77.61 -52.35
CA ALA A 30 10.33 77.82 -52.69
C ALA A 30 9.86 76.72 -53.67
N ILE A 31 9.55 75.54 -53.14
CA ILE A 31 8.95 74.44 -53.89
C ILE A 31 7.44 74.64 -53.85
N ALA A 32 6.86 74.90 -55.02
CA ALA A 32 5.45 75.17 -55.27
C ALA A 32 4.50 74.37 -54.36
N SER A 33 3.58 75.07 -53.70
CA SER A 33 2.47 74.48 -52.97
C SER A 33 1.59 73.68 -53.91
N ARG A 34 1.93 72.40 -54.11
CA ARG A 34 1.05 71.44 -54.75
C ARG A 34 -0.14 71.28 -53.81
N ASN A 35 -1.29 71.84 -54.18
CA ASN A 35 -2.56 71.60 -53.52
C ASN A 35 -2.74 70.08 -53.39
N LYS A 36 -2.43 69.53 -52.22
CA LYS A 36 -2.80 68.16 -51.90
C LYS A 36 -4.32 68.14 -51.95
N ARG A 37 -4.88 67.30 -52.83
CA ARG A 37 -6.32 67.01 -52.82
C ARG A 37 -6.72 66.74 -51.37
N LYS A 38 -7.78 67.39 -50.90
CA LYS A 38 -8.40 67.10 -49.62
C LYS A 38 -8.62 65.58 -49.61
N ARG A 39 -7.84 64.85 -48.82
CA ARG A 39 -8.12 63.43 -48.60
C ARG A 39 -9.51 63.42 -47.99
N GLU A 40 -10.48 62.77 -48.63
CA GLU A 40 -11.69 62.39 -47.92
C GLU A 40 -11.21 61.68 -46.66
N HIS A 41 -11.58 62.22 -45.50
CA HIS A 41 -11.30 61.62 -44.21
C HIS A 41 -12.25 60.42 -44.06
N GLY A 42 -12.11 59.45 -44.97
CA GLY A 42 -12.83 58.19 -44.95
C GLY A 42 -12.17 57.27 -43.94
N ASP A 43 -12.89 57.03 -42.85
CA ASP A 43 -13.09 55.72 -42.21
C ASP A 43 -11.90 54.90 -41.66
N CYS A 44 -10.65 55.37 -41.79
CA CYS A 44 -9.47 54.64 -41.29
C CYS A 44 -9.46 54.45 -39.75
N ASN A 45 -10.16 55.32 -39.02
CA ASN A 45 -10.24 55.22 -37.56
C ASN A 45 -11.19 54.10 -37.11
N ASP A 46 -12.22 53.80 -37.89
CA ASP A 46 -13.24 52.81 -37.52
C ASP A 46 -12.78 51.39 -37.83
N GLU A 47 -11.98 51.18 -38.89
CA GLU A 47 -11.27 49.92 -39.13
C GLU A 47 -10.28 49.59 -38.00
N LEU A 48 -9.50 50.58 -37.53
CA LEU A 48 -8.55 50.39 -36.43
C LEU A 48 -9.27 50.11 -35.10
N LYS A 49 -10.41 50.76 -34.83
CA LYS A 49 -11.25 50.47 -33.67
C LYS A 49 -11.85 49.06 -33.76
N ALA A 50 -12.33 48.64 -34.92
CA ALA A 50 -12.86 47.29 -35.15
C ALA A 50 -11.78 46.21 -34.97
N PHE A 51 -10.54 46.49 -35.39
CA PHE A 51 -9.41 45.60 -35.15
C PHE A 51 -9.06 45.50 -33.66
N LYS A 52 -9.01 46.65 -32.95
CA LYS A 52 -8.76 46.69 -31.50
C LYS A 52 -9.85 45.97 -30.71
N SER A 53 -11.12 46.18 -31.05
CA SER A 53 -12.24 45.51 -30.38
C SER A 53 -12.20 44.00 -30.61
N LYS A 54 -11.84 43.55 -31.82
CA LYS A 54 -11.64 42.12 -32.12
C LYS A 54 -10.49 41.51 -31.32
N LEU A 55 -9.35 42.22 -31.21
CA LEU A 55 -8.22 41.78 -30.38
C LEU A 55 -8.59 41.67 -28.90
N LEU A 56 -9.28 42.69 -28.35
CA LEU A 56 -9.78 42.68 -26.98
C LEU A 56 -10.78 41.55 -26.74
N ALA A 57 -11.69 41.30 -27.68
CA ALA A 57 -12.65 40.20 -27.59
C ALA A 57 -11.95 38.83 -27.60
N LEU A 58 -10.97 38.62 -28.47
CA LEU A 58 -10.17 37.40 -28.50
C LEU A 58 -9.35 37.23 -27.21
N PHE A 59 -8.73 38.29 -26.73
CA PHE A 59 -7.95 38.26 -25.49
C PHE A 59 -8.83 37.92 -24.30
N ASN A 60 -9.98 38.59 -24.15
CA ASN A 60 -10.94 38.31 -23.08
C ASN A 60 -11.48 36.88 -23.17
N SER A 61 -11.80 36.37 -24.36
CA SER A 61 -12.25 34.99 -24.55
C SER A 61 -11.19 33.96 -24.18
N LYS A 62 -9.92 34.19 -24.55
CA LYS A 62 -8.82 33.30 -24.16
C LYS A 62 -8.54 33.40 -22.66
N PHE A 63 -8.62 34.59 -22.10
CA PHE A 63 -8.44 34.83 -20.67
C PHE A 63 -9.51 34.12 -19.84
N THR A 64 -10.79 34.21 -20.21
CA THR A 64 -11.87 33.49 -19.53
C THR A 64 -11.71 31.98 -19.64
N THR A 65 -11.29 31.48 -20.81
CA THR A 65 -11.01 30.06 -21.01
C THR A 65 -9.87 29.58 -20.11
N LEU A 66 -8.75 30.32 -20.05
CA LEU A 66 -7.63 30.02 -19.17
C LEU A 66 -8.04 30.05 -17.70
N GLN A 67 -8.83 31.05 -17.30
CA GLN A 67 -9.35 31.15 -15.94
C GLN A 67 -10.22 29.94 -15.58
N SER A 68 -11.06 29.47 -16.51
CA SER A 68 -11.86 28.25 -16.34
C SER A 68 -10.97 27.03 -16.14
N VAL A 69 -10.00 26.81 -17.02
CA VAL A 69 -9.08 25.65 -16.92
C VAL A 69 -8.28 25.67 -15.61
N ILE A 70 -7.83 26.85 -15.17
CA ILE A 70 -7.13 26.99 -13.89
C ILE A 70 -8.05 26.63 -12.72
N ASN A 71 -9.31 27.05 -12.76
CA ASN A 71 -10.29 26.69 -11.74
C ASN A 71 -10.58 25.19 -11.74
N ASP A 72 -10.70 24.56 -12.91
CA ASP A 72 -10.93 23.11 -13.02
C ASP A 72 -9.74 22.33 -12.46
N ILE A 73 -8.50 22.72 -12.81
CA ILE A 73 -7.27 22.14 -12.24
C ILE A 73 -7.25 22.32 -10.73
N ARG A 74 -7.66 23.48 -10.22
CA ARG A 74 -7.72 23.73 -8.77
C ARG A 74 -8.70 22.78 -8.11
N VAL A 75 -9.91 22.63 -8.66
CA VAL A 75 -10.93 21.71 -8.13
C VAL A 75 -10.42 20.28 -8.13
N GLN A 76 -9.89 19.79 -9.24
CA GLN A 76 -9.32 18.45 -9.35
C GLN A 76 -8.20 18.21 -8.33
N ASN A 77 -7.29 19.17 -8.16
CA ASN A 77 -6.23 19.07 -7.15
C ASN A 77 -6.77 19.02 -5.71
N THR A 78 -7.88 19.71 -5.42
CA THR A 78 -8.52 19.60 -4.09
C THR A 78 -9.16 18.25 -3.87
N GLU A 79 -9.74 17.64 -4.91
CA GLU A 79 -10.33 16.30 -4.83
C GLU A 79 -9.25 15.22 -4.68
N ILE A 80 -8.13 15.34 -5.40
CA ILE A 80 -6.98 14.45 -5.26
C ILE A 80 -6.42 14.50 -3.83
N ARG A 81 -6.32 15.69 -3.22
CA ARG A 81 -5.87 15.80 -1.83
C ARG A 81 -6.82 15.10 -0.87
N LYS A 82 -8.13 15.30 -1.04
CA LYS A 82 -9.14 14.62 -0.23
C LYS A 82 -9.06 13.10 -0.37
N SER A 83 -8.89 12.58 -1.58
CA SER A 83 -8.77 11.13 -1.79
C SER A 83 -7.48 10.59 -1.18
N GLN A 84 -6.37 11.33 -1.27
CA GLN A 84 -5.12 10.98 -0.61
C GLN A 84 -5.25 10.94 0.91
N ASP A 85 -5.91 11.92 1.51
CA ASP A 85 -6.13 11.96 2.96
C ASP A 85 -6.97 10.76 3.43
N LEU A 86 -8.05 10.44 2.70
CA LEU A 86 -8.88 9.27 2.97
C LEU A 86 -8.10 7.95 2.84
N ILE A 87 -7.27 7.81 1.80
CA ILE A 87 -6.45 6.61 1.60
C ILE A 87 -5.45 6.48 2.75
N SER A 88 -4.85 7.58 3.20
CA SER A 88 -3.88 7.57 4.30
C SER A 88 -4.55 7.14 5.61
N GLU A 89 -5.73 7.68 5.91
CA GLU A 89 -6.53 7.26 7.08
C GLU A 89 -6.89 5.76 7.02
N LYS A 90 -7.33 5.27 5.85
CA LYS A 90 -7.63 3.84 5.67
C LYS A 90 -6.40 2.96 5.74
N TYR A 91 -5.25 3.44 5.30
CA TYR A 91 -4.01 2.71 5.42
C TYR A 91 -3.61 2.51 6.89
N ASP A 92 -3.69 3.56 7.70
CA ASP A 92 -3.41 3.50 9.13
C ASP A 92 -4.39 2.57 9.87
N GLU A 93 -5.69 2.64 9.55
CA GLU A 93 -6.71 1.71 10.08
C GLU A 93 -6.38 0.24 9.77
N ILE A 94 -5.93 -0.04 8.54
CA ILE A 94 -5.57 -1.39 8.11
C ILE A 94 -4.34 -1.90 8.86
N ILE A 95 -3.31 -1.06 9.03
CA ILE A 95 -2.11 -1.42 9.80
C ILE A 95 -2.49 -1.80 11.22
N LEU A 96 -3.25 -0.94 11.91
CA LEU A 96 -3.70 -1.21 13.29
C LEU A 96 -4.48 -2.51 13.39
N LYS A 97 -5.32 -2.80 12.39
CA LYS A 97 -6.08 -4.05 12.35
C LYS A 97 -5.18 -5.27 12.14
N ILE A 98 -4.16 -5.17 11.30
CA ILE A 98 -3.18 -6.24 11.08
C ILE A 98 -2.40 -6.51 12.37
N GLU A 99 -1.86 -5.48 13.02
CA GLU A 99 -1.12 -5.61 14.28
C GLU A 99 -1.97 -6.27 15.37
N LYS A 100 -3.24 -5.87 15.48
CA LYS A 100 -4.18 -6.49 16.41
C LYS A 100 -4.38 -7.98 16.11
N LEU A 101 -4.60 -8.34 14.86
CA LEU A 101 -4.80 -9.73 14.43
C LEU A 101 -3.55 -10.58 14.66
N GLU A 102 -2.36 -10.05 14.41
CA GLU A 102 -1.10 -10.74 14.66
C GLU A 102 -0.87 -10.99 16.16
N SER A 103 -1.14 -9.97 16.99
CA SER A 103 -1.09 -10.11 18.44
C SER A 103 -2.09 -11.15 18.96
N GLU A 104 -3.34 -11.12 18.49
CA GLU A 104 -4.37 -12.11 18.87
C GLU A 104 -3.98 -13.52 18.42
N ARG A 105 -3.47 -13.67 17.19
CA ARG A 105 -2.96 -14.94 16.68
C ARG A 105 -1.86 -15.50 17.58
N ASN A 106 -0.90 -14.67 17.97
CA ASN A 106 0.20 -15.13 18.82
C ASN A 106 -0.31 -15.59 20.21
N LYS A 107 -1.22 -14.85 20.82
CA LYS A 107 -1.86 -15.24 22.09
C LYS A 107 -2.60 -16.57 21.97
N ASN A 108 -3.34 -16.75 20.88
CA ASN A 108 -4.06 -17.99 20.61
C ASN A 108 -3.11 -19.18 20.43
N LEU A 109 -1.98 -19.01 19.73
CA LEU A 109 -0.98 -20.07 19.56
C LEU A 109 -0.36 -20.48 20.89
N ILE A 110 0.02 -19.51 21.73
CA ILE A 110 0.55 -19.78 23.08
C ILE A 110 -0.50 -20.52 23.91
N TYR A 111 -1.76 -20.10 23.84
CA TYR A 111 -2.84 -20.76 24.57
C TYR A 111 -3.05 -22.20 24.10
N ILE A 112 -3.08 -22.44 22.77
CA ILE A 112 -3.19 -23.78 22.20
C ILE A 112 -2.03 -24.67 22.68
N GLN A 113 -0.78 -24.19 22.60
CA GLN A 113 0.38 -24.93 23.11
C GLN A 113 0.25 -25.28 24.59
N SER A 114 -0.28 -24.37 25.41
CA SER A 114 -0.50 -24.64 26.83
C SER A 114 -1.56 -25.73 27.06
N LEU A 115 -2.61 -25.76 26.23
CA LEU A 115 -3.66 -26.78 26.28
C LEU A 115 -3.12 -28.14 25.82
N GLU A 116 -2.35 -28.16 24.74
CA GLU A 116 -1.71 -29.37 24.22
C GLU A 116 -0.76 -29.97 25.27
N ALA A 117 0.09 -29.15 25.90
CA ALA A 117 0.98 -29.61 26.97
C ALA A 117 0.20 -30.16 28.17
N LYS A 118 -0.91 -29.53 28.54
CA LYS A 118 -1.78 -30.01 29.62
C LYS A 118 -2.42 -31.35 29.26
N LEU A 119 -2.91 -31.49 28.04
CA LEU A 119 -3.52 -32.71 27.52
C LEU A 119 -2.50 -33.85 27.49
N GLU A 120 -1.30 -33.61 26.93
CA GLU A 120 -0.22 -34.59 26.90
C GLU A 120 0.16 -35.03 28.32
N ASN A 121 0.25 -34.09 29.26
CA ASN A 121 0.55 -34.42 30.66
C ASN A 121 -0.55 -35.30 31.28
N MET A 122 -1.82 -35.00 31.01
CA MET A 122 -2.94 -35.82 31.47
C MET A 122 -2.90 -37.23 30.86
N GLU A 123 -2.64 -37.36 29.56
CA GLU A 123 -2.50 -38.66 28.90
C GLU A 123 -1.33 -39.47 29.45
N ARG A 124 -0.20 -38.80 29.72
CA ARG A 124 0.97 -39.43 30.33
C ARG A 124 0.64 -39.95 31.73
N HIS A 125 -0.07 -39.17 32.54
CA HIS A 125 -0.51 -39.60 33.87
C HIS A 125 -1.51 -40.76 33.82
N LEU A 126 -2.43 -40.75 32.85
CA LEU A 126 -3.36 -41.86 32.64
C LEU A 126 -2.62 -43.15 32.27
N ARG A 127 -1.56 -43.07 31.47
CA ARG A 127 -0.74 -44.22 31.08
C ARG A 127 0.37 -44.57 32.07
N ALA A 128 0.64 -43.75 33.09
CA ALA A 128 1.73 -43.98 34.04
C ALA A 128 1.57 -45.29 34.83
N ALA A 129 0.34 -45.73 35.06
CA ALA A 129 0.01 -47.01 35.70
C ALA A 129 -0.26 -48.15 34.70
N CYS A 130 -0.11 -47.90 33.39
CA CYS A 130 -0.32 -48.90 32.34
C CYS A 130 1.00 -49.58 31.98
N LEU A 131 0.99 -50.91 31.91
CA LEU A 131 2.12 -51.71 31.44
C LEU A 131 1.77 -52.31 30.07
N GLU A 132 2.59 -52.02 29.05
CA GLU A 132 2.47 -52.65 27.73
C GLU A 132 3.44 -53.82 27.65
N ILE A 133 2.91 -55.04 27.60
CA ILE A 133 3.70 -56.25 27.44
C ILE A 133 3.58 -56.73 25.99
N LYS A 134 4.70 -56.72 25.27
CA LYS A 134 4.78 -57.15 23.87
C LYS A 134 5.20 -58.60 23.77
N ASN A 135 4.91 -59.22 22.62
CA ASN A 135 5.32 -60.60 22.28
C ASN A 135 4.74 -61.70 23.19
N ILE A 136 3.52 -61.51 23.71
CA ILE A 136 2.79 -62.59 24.38
C ILE A 136 2.28 -63.58 23.33
N PRO A 137 2.51 -64.91 23.48
CA PRO A 137 1.96 -65.93 22.59
C PRO A 137 0.45 -65.81 22.42
N ILE A 138 -0.07 -66.08 21.22
CA ILE A 138 -1.50 -66.00 20.95
C ILE A 138 -2.12 -67.38 21.18
N LYS A 139 -3.05 -67.49 22.13
CA LYS A 139 -3.92 -68.66 22.29
C LYS A 139 -5.34 -68.32 21.82
N GLN A 140 -6.01 -69.28 21.18
CA GLN A 140 -7.42 -69.14 20.80
C GLN A 140 -8.32 -69.29 22.03
N GLY A 141 -9.30 -68.40 22.19
CA GLY A 141 -10.23 -68.42 23.31
C GLY A 141 -9.67 -67.89 24.64
N GLU A 142 -8.63 -67.06 24.62
CA GLU A 142 -8.06 -66.44 25.81
C GLU A 142 -9.09 -65.59 26.59
N SER A 143 -9.18 -65.84 27.90
CA SER A 143 -10.01 -65.07 28.83
C SER A 143 -9.21 -63.90 29.46
N LYS A 144 -9.91 -62.97 30.11
CA LYS A 144 -9.25 -61.91 30.90
C LYS A 144 -8.42 -62.47 32.06
N GLU A 145 -8.87 -63.57 32.66
CA GLU A 145 -8.16 -64.25 33.75
C GLU A 145 -6.83 -64.84 33.28
N ASP A 146 -6.79 -65.40 32.07
CA ASP A 146 -5.55 -65.90 31.47
C ASP A 146 -4.51 -64.78 31.30
N LEU A 147 -4.95 -63.60 30.84
CA LEU A 147 -4.11 -62.42 30.68
C LEU A 147 -3.55 -61.94 32.03
N ALA A 148 -4.39 -61.87 33.07
CA ALA A 148 -3.95 -61.52 34.42
C ALA A 148 -2.94 -62.54 34.97
N ASN A 149 -3.15 -63.83 34.73
CA ASN A 149 -2.23 -64.89 35.14
C ASN A 149 -0.86 -64.77 34.46
N TYR A 150 -0.79 -64.37 33.18
CA TYR A 150 0.49 -64.08 32.54
C TYR A 150 1.24 -62.95 33.23
N VAL A 151 0.55 -61.88 33.61
CA VAL A 151 1.17 -60.74 34.33
C VAL A 151 1.69 -61.19 35.69
N ILE A 152 0.93 -61.97 36.45
CA ILE A 152 1.33 -62.50 37.76
C ILE A 152 2.55 -63.41 37.61
N ASN A 153 2.54 -64.34 36.66
CA ASN A 153 3.67 -65.23 36.41
C ASN A 153 4.94 -64.46 36.00
N LEU A 154 4.78 -63.40 35.21
CA LEU A 154 5.89 -62.52 34.82
C LEU A 154 6.43 -61.72 36.00
N ALA A 155 5.55 -61.22 36.87
CA ALA A 155 5.95 -60.55 38.11
C ALA A 155 6.71 -61.51 39.04
N LEU A 156 6.22 -62.74 39.22
CA LEU A 156 6.88 -63.78 40.01
C LEU A 156 8.27 -64.11 39.46
N LEU A 157 8.42 -64.19 38.13
CA LEU A 157 9.72 -64.38 37.47
C LEU A 157 10.70 -63.24 37.80
N LEU A 158 10.21 -62.00 37.89
CA LEU A 158 10.97 -60.82 38.29
C LEU A 158 11.12 -60.68 39.81
N LYS A 159 10.62 -61.65 40.60
CA LYS A 159 10.60 -61.64 42.08
C LYS A 159 9.77 -60.50 42.67
N LEU A 160 8.73 -60.08 41.97
CA LEU A 160 7.75 -59.10 42.42
C LEU A 160 6.47 -59.82 42.87
N SER A 161 5.94 -59.45 44.04
CA SER A 161 4.64 -59.93 44.50
C SER A 161 3.55 -58.99 44.00
N VAL A 162 2.81 -59.41 42.97
CA VAL A 162 1.65 -58.69 42.45
C VAL A 162 0.39 -59.46 42.81
N GLN A 163 -0.55 -58.79 43.47
CA GLN A 163 -1.84 -59.40 43.82
C GLN A 163 -2.83 -59.25 42.65
N PRO A 164 -3.75 -60.21 42.45
CA PRO A 164 -4.79 -60.09 41.42
C PRO A 164 -5.65 -58.83 41.56
N SER A 165 -5.89 -58.37 42.79
CA SER A 165 -6.65 -57.14 43.10
C SER A 165 -5.93 -55.85 42.71
N GLU A 166 -4.62 -55.89 42.48
CA GLU A 166 -3.83 -54.74 42.03
C GLU A 166 -3.94 -54.54 40.51
N ILE A 167 -4.37 -55.58 39.78
CA ILE A 167 -4.59 -55.53 38.34
C ILE A 167 -5.99 -54.99 38.09
N ARG A 168 -6.06 -53.73 37.65
CA ARG A 168 -7.34 -53.06 37.41
C ARG A 168 -8.08 -53.56 36.17
N ASP A 169 -7.35 -53.74 35.07
CA ASP A 169 -7.87 -54.29 33.82
C ASP A 169 -6.72 -54.86 32.97
N SER A 170 -7.03 -55.81 32.11
CA SER A 170 -6.08 -56.45 31.20
C SER A 170 -6.75 -56.63 29.84
N ILE A 171 -6.17 -56.03 28.81
CA ILE A 171 -6.73 -56.03 27.46
C ILE A 171 -5.61 -56.33 26.47
N LYS A 172 -5.92 -57.14 25.46
CA LYS A 172 -5.04 -57.37 24.31
C LYS A 172 -5.31 -56.30 23.25
N ILE A 173 -4.30 -55.50 22.92
CA ILE A 173 -4.43 -54.46 21.89
C ILE A 173 -4.02 -55.08 20.55
N ASN A 174 -5.00 -55.37 19.70
CA ASN A 174 -4.72 -55.72 18.30
C ASN A 174 -4.40 -54.43 17.54
N LYS A 175 -3.13 -54.21 17.20
CA LYS A 175 -2.81 -53.22 16.18
C LYS A 175 -3.25 -53.80 14.84
N THR A 176 -4.39 -53.33 14.33
CA THR A 176 -4.64 -53.42 12.89
C THR A 176 -3.58 -52.58 12.18
N PRO A 177 -2.94 -53.10 11.11
CA PRO A 177 -2.01 -52.32 10.30
C PRO A 177 -2.69 -51.10 9.67
#